data_AF-A0AB39V4A7-F1
#
_entry.id   AF-A0AB39V4A7-F1
#
_cell.length_a   1.000
_cell.length_b   1.000
_cell.length_c   1.000
_cell.angle_alpha   90.00
_cell.angle_beta   90.00
_cell.angle_gamma   90.00
#
_symmetry.space_group_name_H-M   'P 1'
#
loop_
_entity.id
_entity.type
_entity.pdbx_description
1 polymer ?
#
loop_
_entity_poly.entity_id
_entity_poly.type
_entity_poly.pdbx_seq_one_letter_code
_entity_poly.pdbx_strand_id
1 'polypeptide(L)'
;MNNSMRIEENKYLVLPKLKKVKLKYHREIPKNYRIKSVTLTNSNGNYYVSVLTEFEKEIQKIPSSDKVIGLDFSMSELFVSSENQRADYRKNCLKNIML
;
A
#
# COMPACT_ATOMS: atom_id res chain seq x y z
N MET A 1 25.27 -18.18 0.17
CA MET A 1 25.38 -16.88 -0.53
C MET A 1 24.16 -16.05 -0.15
N ASN A 2 24.28 -15.17 0.84
CA ASN A 2 23.15 -14.40 1.39
C ASN A 2 23.04 -13.05 0.68
N ASN A 3 22.43 -13.04 -0.51
CA ASN A 3 22.17 -11.80 -1.28
C ASN A 3 20.85 -11.13 -0.85
N SER A 4 20.64 -10.94 0.46
CA SER A 4 19.39 -10.40 0.99
C SER A 4 19.27 -8.89 0.73
N MET A 5 18.21 -8.50 0.02
CA MET A 5 17.78 -7.10 -0.09
C MET A 5 17.27 -6.63 1.27
N ARG A 6 17.76 -5.48 1.74
CA ARG A 6 17.39 -4.95 3.06
C ARG A 6 17.25 -3.44 3.05
N ILE A 7 16.46 -2.93 3.98
CA ILE A 7 16.32 -1.50 4.22
C ILE A 7 17.08 -1.14 5.50
N GLU A 8 17.96 -0.15 5.40
CA GLU A 8 18.72 0.39 6.52
C GLU A 8 18.20 1.77 6.89
N GLU A 9 18.02 2.01 8.20
CA GLU A 9 17.64 3.30 8.79
C GLU A 9 16.38 3.94 8.18
N ASN A 10 15.50 3.12 7.57
CA ASN A 10 14.32 3.57 6.84
C ASN A 10 14.65 4.64 5.77
N LYS A 11 15.86 4.61 5.22
CA LYS A 11 16.39 5.65 4.34
C LYS A 11 17.18 5.09 3.16
N TYR A 12 17.74 3.90 3.33
CA TYR A 12 18.58 3.29 2.31
C TYR A 12 18.10 1.89 1.96
N LEU A 13 18.03 1.61 0.66
CA LEU A 13 17.86 0.26 0.14
C LEU A 13 19.23 -0.30 -0.22
N VAL A 14 19.57 -1.46 0.34
CA VAL A 14 20.79 -2.19 -0.02
C VAL A 14 20.41 -3.28 -1.00
N LEU A 15 20.87 -3.13 -2.25
CA LEU A 15 20.71 -4.11 -3.31
C LEU A 15 22.02 -4.89 -3.49
N PRO A 16 21.95 -6.21 -3.78
CA PRO A 16 23.15 -7.02 -3.98
C PRO A 16 24.09 -6.49 -5.06
N LYS A 17 23.55 -5.93 -6.16
CA LYS A 17 24.33 -5.43 -7.30
C LYS A 17 24.56 -3.91 -7.27
N LEU A 18 23.55 -3.15 -6.86
CA LEU A 18 23.57 -1.67 -6.90
C LEU A 18 24.02 -1.03 -5.58
N LYS A 19 24.43 -1.85 -4.61
CA LYS A 19 24.87 -1.41 -3.28
C LYS A 19 23.80 -0.54 -2.59
N LYS A 20 24.22 0.45 -1.80
CA LYS A 20 23.36 1.28 -0.96
C LYS A 20 22.80 2.45 -1.78
N VAL A 21 21.47 2.47 -1.94
CA VAL A 21 20.73 3.50 -2.68
C VAL A 21 19.85 4.28 -1.70
N LYS A 22 19.89 5.61 -1.75
CA LYS A 22 19.03 6.47 -0.93
C LYS A 22 17.61 6.43 -1.48
N LEU A 23 16.63 6.11 -0.63
CA LEU A 23 15.22 6.09 -0.98
C LEU A 23 14.53 7.36 -0.50
N LYS A 24 13.56 7.82 -1.30
CA LYS A 24 12.57 8.83 -0.89
C LYS A 24 11.24 8.11 -0.69
N TYR A 25 10.87 7.90 0.56
CA TYR A 25 9.64 7.18 0.90
C TYR A 25 8.42 8.08 0.73
N HIS A 26 7.35 7.52 0.17
CA HIS A 26 6.01 8.10 0.34
C HIS A 26 5.46 7.74 1.73
N ARG A 27 5.70 6.51 2.20
CA ARG A 27 5.28 5.99 3.50
C ARG A 27 6.41 5.19 4.11
N GLU A 28 6.60 5.34 5.41
CA GLU A 28 7.55 4.54 6.17
C GLU A 28 7.12 3.07 6.21
N ILE A 29 8.07 2.14 6.09
CA ILE A 29 7.80 0.71 6.20
C ILE A 29 7.97 0.30 7.67
N PRO A 30 6.93 -0.28 8.31
CA PRO A 30 7.04 -0.70 9.70
C PRO A 30 8.11 -1.78 9.92
N LYS A 31 8.77 -1.77 11.08
CA LYS A 31 9.88 -2.68 11.40
C LYS A 31 9.48 -4.16 11.43
N ASN A 32 8.22 -4.47 11.68
CA ASN A 32 7.68 -5.83 11.74
C ASN A 32 7.32 -6.41 10.35
N TYR A 33 7.59 -5.67 9.26
CA TYR A 33 7.27 -6.10 7.91
C TYR A 33 8.52 -6.73 7.26
N ARG A 34 8.35 -7.89 6.63
CA ARG A 34 9.41 -8.56 5.87
C ARG A 34 9.35 -8.17 4.40
N ILE A 35 10.49 -7.83 3.80
CA ILE A 35 10.56 -7.52 2.37
C ILE A 35 10.53 -8.82 1.57
N LYS A 36 9.61 -8.91 0.62
CA LYS A 36 9.48 -10.05 -0.30
C LYS A 36 10.23 -9.86 -1.60
N SER A 37 10.09 -8.70 -2.21
CA SER A 37 10.75 -8.36 -3.46
C SER A 37 10.89 -6.86 -3.62
N VAL A 38 11.82 -6.46 -4.49
CA VAL A 38 12.01 -5.07 -4.89
C VAL A 38 12.10 -5.00 -6.41
N THR A 39 11.31 -4.11 -7.00
CA THR A 39 11.30 -3.87 -8.44
C THR A 39 11.81 -2.45 -8.71
N LEU A 40 12.76 -2.34 -9.63
CA LEU A 40 13.25 -1.06 -10.15
C LEU A 40 12.62 -0.82 -11.51
N THR A 41 12.04 0.36 -11.70
CA THR A 41 11.46 0.77 -12.98
C THR A 41 12.05 2.12 -13.38
N ASN A 42 12.47 2.25 -14.62
CA ASN A 42 12.84 3.54 -15.20
C ASN A 42 11.67 4.04 -16.06
N SER A 43 11.23 5.27 -15.83
CA SER A 43 10.24 5.93 -16.67
C SER A 43 10.60 7.41 -16.80
N ASN A 44 10.72 7.89 -18.04
CA ASN A 44 11.06 9.27 -18.38
C ASN A 44 12.32 9.80 -17.67
N GLY A 45 13.37 8.96 -17.58
CA GLY A 45 14.64 9.32 -16.93
C GLY A 45 14.61 9.27 -15.41
N ASN A 46 13.46 8.98 -14.80
CA ASN A 46 13.31 8.82 -13.35
C ASN A 46 13.31 7.34 -12.97
N TYR A 47 14.00 7.02 -11.88
CA TYR A 47 14.02 5.67 -11.31
C TYR A 47 13.03 5.57 -10.15
N TYR A 48 12.15 4.57 -10.22
CA TYR A 48 11.17 4.25 -9.21
C TYR A 48 11.48 2.89 -8.59
N VAL A 49 11.20 2.78 -7.29
CA VAL A 49 11.42 1.56 -6.52
C VAL A 49 10.10 1.12 -5.90
N SER A 50 9.67 -0.08 -6.24
CA SER A 50 8.51 -0.73 -5.64
C SER A 50 8.98 -1.81 -4.68
N VAL A 51 8.63 -1.68 -3.40
CA VAL A 51 8.98 -2.65 -2.35
C VAL A 51 7.74 -3.43 -1.97
N LEU A 52 7.74 -4.73 -2.22
CA LEU A 52 6.69 -5.63 -1.76
C LEU A 52 7.04 -6.12 -0.35
N THR A 53 6.11 -5.97 0.58
CA THR A 53 6.29 -6.40 1.97
C THR A 53 5.18 -7.34 2.38
N GLU A 54 5.49 -8.22 3.33
CA GLU A 54 4.53 -9.07 4.02
C GLU A 54 4.64 -8.86 5.52
N PHE A 55 3.54 -9.04 6.23
CA PHE A 55 3.48 -8.92 7.67
C PHE A 55 2.49 -9.94 8.20
N GLU A 56 2.75 -10.43 9.40
CA GLU A 56 1.78 -11.25 10.12
C GLU A 56 0.77 -10.33 10.79
N LYS A 57 -0.50 -10.69 10.67
CA LYS A 57 -1.60 -10.02 11.34
C LYS A 57 -2.46 -11.07 12.00
N GLU A 58 -2.53 -11.01 13.32
CA GLU A 58 -3.53 -11.78 14.05
C GLU A 58 -4.91 -11.21 13.76
N ILE A 59 -5.73 -12.00 13.07
CA ILE A 59 -7.14 -11.67 12.85
C ILE A 59 -7.91 -12.23 14.05
N GLN A 60 -8.29 -11.35 14.96
CA GLN A 60 -9.21 -11.71 16.03
C GLN A 60 -10.56 -12.05 15.39
N LYS A 61 -11.04 -13.27 15.63
CA LYS A 61 -12.38 -13.67 15.20
C LYS A 61 -13.39 -12.86 16.01
N ILE A 62 -14.11 -11.99 15.32
CA ILE A 62 -15.27 -11.32 15.88
C ILE A 62 -16.40 -12.36 15.91
N PRO A 63 -17.15 -12.51 17.01
CA PRO A 63 -18.31 -13.39 17.04
C PRO A 63 -19.27 -13.03 15.91
N SER A 64 -19.84 -14.05 15.27
CA SER A 64 -20.83 -13.85 14.21
C SER A 64 -22.01 -13.07 14.76
N SER A 65 -22.21 -11.86 14.24
CA SER A 65 -23.46 -11.12 14.45
C SER A 65 -24.42 -11.43 13.33
N ASP A 66 -25.71 -11.52 13.62
CA ASP A 66 -26.78 -11.60 12.60
C ASP A 66 -26.90 -10.30 11.78
N LYS A 67 -26.12 -9.27 12.13
CA LYS A 67 -26.06 -8.00 11.42
C LYS A 67 -25.22 -8.14 10.14
N VAL A 68 -25.90 -8.09 9.00
CA VAL A 68 -25.29 -8.02 7.67
C VAL A 68 -25.53 -6.62 7.09
N ILE A 69 -24.48 -5.99 6.57
CA ILE A 69 -24.57 -4.72 5.85
C ILE A 69 -24.14 -4.95 4.40
N GLY A 70 -25.03 -4.64 3.46
CA GLY A 70 -24.68 -4.60 2.04
C GLY A 70 -23.99 -3.28 1.71
N LEU A 71 -22.92 -3.32 0.91
CA LEU A 71 -22.23 -2.13 0.41
C LEU A 71 -22.28 -2.15 -1.12
N ASP A 72 -22.92 -1.14 -1.69
CA ASP A 72 -23.00 -0.94 -3.13
C ASP A 72 -22.20 0.27 -3.56
N PHE A 73 -21.66 0.19 -4.77
CA PHE A 73 -21.03 1.32 -5.43
C PHE A 73 -22.10 2.35 -5.83
N SER A 74 -21.81 3.63 -5.59
CA SER A 74 -22.57 4.74 -6.16
C SER A 74 -21.61 5.59 -7.01
N MET A 75 -22.14 6.19 -8.06
CA MET A 75 -21.35 7.05 -8.94
C MET A 75 -21.35 8.51 -8.44
N SER A 76 -22.46 8.95 -7.86
CA SER A 76 -22.58 10.28 -7.27
C SER A 76 -21.90 10.36 -5.90
N GLU A 77 -21.77 9.24 -5.22
CA GLU A 77 -21.22 9.11 -3.86
C GLU A 77 -20.31 7.88 -3.84
N LEU A 78 -19.18 7.87 -3.15
CA LEU A 78 -18.19 6.77 -3.18
C LEU A 78 -18.81 5.38 -2.94
N PHE A 79 -19.74 5.29 -1.98
CA PHE A 79 -20.52 4.08 -1.73
C PHE A 79 -21.84 4.42 -1.01
N VAL A 80 -22.79 3.48 -1.06
CA VAL A 80 -24.00 3.47 -0.24
C VAL A 80 -24.15 2.11 0.46
N SER A 81 -24.61 2.13 1.71
CA SER A 81 -24.91 0.91 2.46
C SER A 81 -26.41 0.60 2.49
N SER A 82 -26.78 -0.63 2.82
CA SER A 82 -28.18 -1.02 3.08
C SER A 82 -28.84 -0.26 4.24
N GLU A 83 -28.04 0.36 5.12
CA GLU A 83 -28.51 1.25 6.20
C GLU A 83 -28.54 2.74 5.76
N ASN A 84 -28.42 3.02 4.46
CA ASN A 84 -28.38 4.36 3.86
C ASN A 84 -27.21 5.25 4.33
N GLN A 85 -26.17 4.68 4.95
CA GLN A 85 -24.89 5.37 5.14
C GLN A 85 -24.21 5.61 3.79
N ARG A 86 -23.64 6.79 3.61
CA ARG A 86 -23.02 7.27 2.37
C ARG A 86 -21.68 7.92 2.68
N ALA A 87 -20.70 7.73 1.80
CA ALA A 87 -19.47 8.51 1.83
C ALA A 87 -19.31 9.30 0.54
N ASP A 88 -18.89 10.55 0.66
CA ASP A 88 -18.58 11.38 -0.50
C ASP A 88 -17.11 11.20 -0.92
N TYR A 89 -16.82 11.48 -2.18
CA TYR A 89 -15.44 11.54 -2.65
C TYR A 89 -14.72 12.69 -1.95
N ARG A 90 -13.47 12.47 -1.54
CA ARG A 90 -12.63 13.60 -1.13
C ARG A 90 -12.52 14.55 -2.32
N LYS A 91 -12.65 15.87 -2.08
CA LYS A 91 -12.62 16.91 -3.12
C LYS A 91 -11.42 16.84 -4.09
N ASN A 92 -10.34 16.15 -3.73
CA ASN A 92 -9.14 15.95 -4.55
C ASN A 92 -9.09 14.58 -5.27
N CYS A 93 -9.98 13.63 -4.97
CA CYS A 93 -9.98 12.28 -5.58
C CYS A 93 -10.64 12.25 -6.97
N LEU A 94 -11.49 13.23 -7.29
CA LEU A 94 -12.13 13.33 -8.61
C LEU A 94 -11.17 13.82 -9.72
N LYS A 95 -9.98 14.31 -9.38
CA LYS A 95 -9.02 14.82 -10.36
C LYS A 95 -8.24 13.74 -11.14
N ASN A 96 -8.24 12.48 -10.65
CA ASN A 96 -7.43 11.40 -11.23
C ASN A 96 -8.25 10.15 -11.62
N ILE A 97 -9.57 10.30 -11.84
CA ILE A 97 -10.45 9.22 -12.33
C ILE A 97 -10.96 9.49 -13.76
N MET A 98 -10.43 10.50 -14.44
CA MET A 98 -10.54 10.61 -15.89
C MET A 98 -9.13 10.59 -16.48
N LEU A 99 -8.77 9.40 -16.98
CA LEU A 99 -7.65 9.02 -17.88
C LEU A 99 -6.35 9.85 -17.82
#